data_AF-A0A2D5ZU05-F1
#
_entry.id   AF-A0A2D5ZU05-F1
#
_cell.length_a   1.000
_cell.length_b   1.000
_cell.length_c   1.000
_cell.angle_alpha   90.00
_cell.angle_beta   90.00
_cell.angle_gamma   90.00
#
_symmetry.space_group_name_H-M   'P 1'
#
loop_
_entity.id
_entity.type
_entity.pdbx_description
1 polymer ?
#
loop_
_entity_poly.entity_id
_entity_poly.type
_entity_poly.pdbx_seq_one_letter_code
_entity_poly.pdbx_strand_id
1 'polypeptide(L)' 'MDREVLIVASKLKTYIKEKSDMNTSASVMTKLSHIVRAACDSAIESARAEGRKTVLDRDFK' A
#
# COMPACT_ATOMS: atom_id res chain seq x y z
N MET A 1 7.82 14.34 -9.92
CA MET A 1 6.36 14.17 -9.77
C MET A 1 6.08 13.75 -8.35
N ASP A 2 5.25 14.52 -7.65
CA ASP A 2 4.79 14.15 -6.32
C ASP A 2 3.90 12.91 -6.45
N ARG A 3 4.23 11.82 -5.74
CA ARG A 3 3.53 10.54 -5.92
C ARG A 3 2.30 10.50 -5.02
N GLU A 4 1.10 10.43 -5.61
CA GLU A 4 -0.19 10.41 -4.90
C GLU A 4 -0.28 9.40 -3.76
N VAL A 5 -0.82 9.82 -2.62
CA VAL A 5 -1.06 8.94 -1.48
C VAL A 5 -2.08 7.86 -1.85
N LEU A 6 -1.70 6.59 -1.71
CA LEU A 6 -2.55 5.44 -2.06
C LEU A 6 -3.40 4.92 -0.89
N ILE A 7 -3.32 5.59 0.27
CA ILE A 7 -3.91 5.12 1.52
C ILE A 7 -4.86 6.17 2.07
N VAL A 8 -6.04 5.73 2.49
CA VAL A 8 -7.02 6.60 3.15
C VAL A 8 -6.51 6.95 4.56
N ALA A 9 -6.02 8.18 4.72
CA ALA A 9 -5.35 8.62 5.94
C ALA A 9 -6.21 8.45 7.21
N SER A 10 -7.52 8.71 7.13
CA SER A 10 -8.42 8.57 8.28
C SER A 10 -8.51 7.11 8.76
N LYS A 11 -8.66 6.15 7.84
CA LYS A 11 -8.75 4.72 8.17
C LYS A 11 -7.47 4.21 8.83
N LEU A 12 -6.31 4.59 8.29
CA LEU A 12 -5.03 4.18 8.86
C LEU A 12 -4.80 4.79 10.25
N LYS A 13 -5.10 6.09 10.42
CA LYS A 13 -4.99 6.76 11.73
C LYS A 13 -5.89 6.11 12.77
N THR A 14 -7.14 5.82 12.42
CA THR A 14 -8.08 5.11 13.29
C THR A 14 -7.54 3.74 13.68
N TYR A 15 -7.06 2.95 12.71
CA TYR A 15 -6.47 1.63 12.99
C TYR A 15 -5.30 1.69 14.00
N ILE A 16 -4.36 2.62 13.81
CA ILE A 16 -3.20 2.77 14.71
C ILE A 16 -3.66 3.20 16.11
N LYS A 17 -4.59 4.16 16.19
CA LYS A 17 -5.13 4.66 17.46
C LYS A 17 -5.88 3.57 18.22
N GLU A 18 -6.75 2.81 17.57
CA GLU A 18 -7.50 1.71 18.20
C GLU A 18 -6.59 0.57 18.68
N LYS A 19 -5.52 0.27 17.93
CA LYS A 19 -4.60 -0.82 18.27
C LYS A 19 -3.60 -0.47 19.37
N SER A 20 -3.18 0.79 19.47
CA SER A 20 -2.00 1.18 20.27
C SER A 20 -2.13 2.49 21.04
N ASP A 21 -3.27 3.17 20.96
CA ASP A 21 -3.51 4.53 21.47
C ASP A 21 -2.59 5.63 20.86
N MET A 22 -1.80 5.29 19.83
CA MET A 22 -0.85 6.21 19.19
C MET A 22 -1.49 7.12 18.15
N ASN A 23 -0.89 8.32 17.99
CA ASN A 23 -1.14 9.21 16.87
C ASN A 23 -0.21 8.89 15.69
N THR A 24 -0.62 9.22 14.47
CA THR A 24 0.18 8.98 13.25
C THR A 24 0.54 10.29 12.57
N SER A 25 1.82 10.49 12.28
CA SER A 25 2.29 11.67 11.55
C SER A 25 1.88 11.63 10.06
N ALA A 26 1.81 12.80 9.43
CA ALA A 26 1.43 12.91 8.01
C ALA A 26 2.43 12.24 7.06
N SER A 27 3.73 12.27 7.37
CA SER A 27 4.80 11.68 6.53
C SER A 27 4.71 10.16 6.42
N VAL A 28 4.03 9.49 7.35
CA VAL A 28 3.78 8.05 7.29
C VAL A 28 2.94 7.69 6.05
N MET A 29 2.05 8.57 5.58
CA MET A 29 1.19 8.27 4.43
C MET A 29 2.02 8.13 3.16
N THR A 30 2.99 9.02 2.96
CA THR A 30 3.94 8.94 1.86
C THR A 30 4.77 7.66 1.96
N LYS A 31 5.31 7.36 3.15
CA LYS A 31 6.15 6.17 3.34
C LYS A 31 5.39 4.88 3.06
N LEU A 32 4.19 4.72 3.58
CA LEU A 32 3.38 3.53 3.34
C LEU A 32 2.90 3.46 1.88
N SER A 33 2.61 4.58 1.23
CA SER A 33 2.29 4.60 -0.20
C SER A 33 3.46 4.10 -1.05
N HIS A 34 4.72 4.30 -0.61
CA HIS A 34 5.88 3.73 -1.29
C HIS A 34 5.92 2.21 -1.14
N ILE A 35 5.61 1.69 0.05
CA ILE A 35 5.57 0.24 0.32
C ILE A 35 4.46 -0.41 -0.52
N VAL A 36 3.26 0.16 -0.52
CA VAL A 36 2.14 -0.33 -1.34
C VAL A 36 2.50 -0.35 -2.82
N ARG A 37 3.13 0.71 -3.35
CA ARG A 37 3.58 0.72 -4.76
C ARG A 37 4.58 -0.39 -5.06
N ALA A 38 5.61 -0.54 -4.24
CA ALA A 38 6.60 -1.59 -4.45
C ALA A 38 5.98 -3.00 -4.44
N ALA A 39 5.03 -3.24 -3.53
CA ALA A 39 4.29 -4.50 -3.48
C ALA A 39 3.42 -4.69 -4.75
N CYS A 40 2.70 -3.66 -5.18
CA CYS A 40 1.90 -3.70 -6.41
C CYS A 40 2.77 -3.93 -7.65
N ASP A 41 3.92 -3.25 -7.75
CA ASP A 41 4.84 -3.41 -8.88
C ASP A 41 5.32 -4.87 -8.97
N SER A 42 5.71 -5.48 -7.84
CA SER A 42 6.08 -6.90 -7.79
C SER A 42 4.93 -7.84 -8.17
N ALA A 43 3.71 -7.55 -7.70
CA ALA A 43 2.53 -8.35 -8.02
C ALA A 43 2.14 -8.23 -9.51
N ILE A 44 2.28 -7.03 -10.10
CA ILE A 44 2.08 -6.79 -11.53
C ILE A 44 3.05 -7.61 -12.36
N GLU A 45 4.34 -7.64 -12.01
CA GLU A 45 5.32 -8.44 -12.75
C GLU A 45 5.03 -9.94 -12.63
N SER A 46 4.60 -10.42 -11.46
CA SER A 46 4.18 -11.82 -11.28
C SER A 46 2.96 -12.17 -12.16
N ALA A 47 1.94 -11.31 -12.17
CA ALA A 47 0.76 -11.49 -13.01
C ALA A 47 1.11 -11.50 -14.50
N ARG A 48 1.98 -10.58 -14.92
CA ARG A 48 2.46 -10.46 -16.29
C ARG A 48 3.26 -11.69 -16.72
N ALA A 49 4.12 -12.22 -15.86
CA ALA A 49 4.89 -13.44 -16.13
C ALA A 49 3.99 -14.66 -16.38
N GLU A 50 2.80 -14.69 -15.78
CA GLU A 50 1.76 -15.71 -16.03
C GLU A 50 0.83 -15.38 -17.21
N GLY A 51 1.09 -14.31 -17.98
CA GLY A 51 0.28 -13.91 -19.14
C GLY A 51 -1.08 -13.31 -18.77
N ARG A 52 -1.30 -12.93 -17.50
CA ARG A 52 -2.55 -12.35 -17.02
C ARG A 52 -2.55 -10.82 -17.16
N LYS A 53 -3.75 -10.25 -17.30
CA LYS A 53 -4.02 -8.80 -17.21
C LYS A 53 -4.63 -8.38 -15.87
N THR A 54 -4.90 -9.35 -15.00
CA THR A 54 -5.50 -9.16 -13.68
C THR A 54 -4.49 -9.59 -12.63
N VAL A 55 -4.16 -8.68 -11.71
CA VAL A 55 -3.41 -8.98 -10.49
C VAL A 55 -4.34 -9.69 -9.52
N LEU A 56 -3.89 -10.82 -8.99
CA LEU A 56 -4.61 -11.63 -8.01
C LEU A 56 -3.94 -11.54 -6.64
N ASP A 57 -4.66 -11.93 -5.60
CA ASP A 57 -4.15 -12.01 -4.22
C ASP A 57 -2.84 -12.82 -4.13
N ARG A 58 -2.75 -13.94 -4.85
CA ARG A 58 -1.56 -14.81 -4.90
C ARG A 58 -0.31 -14.14 -5.48
N ASP A 59 -0.44 -12.98 -6.14
CA ASP A 59 0.69 -12.24 -6.70
C ASP A 59 1.43 -11.41 -5.63
N PHE A 60 0.80 -11.18 -4.48
CA PHE A 60 1.41 -10.52 -3.32
C PHE A 60 2.05 -11.59 -2.40
N LYS A 61 3.38 -11.58 -2.32
CA LYS A 61 4.19 -12.54 -1.53
C LYS A 61 4.81 -11.89 -0.30
#